data_AF-A0A3D4TTI6-F1
#
_entry.id   AF-A0A3D4TTI6-F1
#
_cell.length_a   1.000
_cell.length_b   1.000
_cell.length_c   1.000
_cell.angle_alpha   90.00
_cell.angle_beta   90.00
_cell.angle_gamma   90.00
#
_symmetry.space_group_name_H-M   'P 1'
#
loop_
_entity.id
_entity.type
_entity.pdbx_description
1 polymer ?
#
loop_
_entity_poly.entity_id
_entity_poly.type
_entity_poly.pdbx_seq_one_letter_code
_entity_poly.pdbx_strand_id
1 'polypeptide(L)' 'MLSILVVVASLSGNTRELGRQIAERCRAAGHAVHWHEADDLRQAPP' A
#
# COMPACT_ATOMS: atom_id res chain seq x y z
N MET A 1 8.66 16.37 3.25
CA MET A 1 8.12 15.45 2.23
C MET A 1 8.86 14.12 2.35
N LEU A 2 8.15 13.01 2.54
CA LEU A 2 8.73 11.67 2.70
C LEU A 2 8.36 10.78 1.52
N SER A 3 9.17 9.74 1.28
CA SER A 3 8.86 8.63 0.38
C SER A 3 8.50 7.41 1.23
N ILE A 4 7.27 6.92 1.10
CA ILE A 4 6.70 5.88 1.96
C ILE A 4 6.33 4.69 1.09
N LEU A 5 6.78 3.50 1.47
CA LEU A 5 6.33 2.24 0.89
C LEU A 5 5.32 1.59 1.83
N VAL A 6 4.10 1.35 1.33
CA VAL A 6 3.07 0.57 2.03
C VAL A 6 2.97 -0.80 1.37
N VAL A 7 3.38 -1.83 2.11
CA VAL A 7 3.22 -3.22 1.70
C VAL A 7 2.12 -3.86 2.53
N VAL A 8 1.14 -4.47 1.88
CA VAL A 8 0.02 -5.12 2.55
C VAL A 8 -0.03 -6.60 2.20
N ALA A 9 -0.23 -7.46 3.20
CA ALA A 9 -0.53 -8.87 3.02
C ALA A 9 -1.94 -9.13 3.55
N SER A 10 -2.88 -9.57 2.71
CA SER A 10 -4.29 -9.61 3.08
C SER A 10 -5.12 -10.72 2.42
N LEU A 11 -5.33 -11.82 3.14
CA LEU A 11 -6.14 -12.96 2.65
C LEU A 11 -7.63 -12.67 2.46
N SER A 12 -8.22 -11.73 3.20
CA SER A 12 -9.68 -11.45 3.19
C SER A 12 -10.08 -10.03 2.76
N GLY A 13 -9.12 -9.11 2.64
CA GLY A 13 -9.32 -7.75 2.14
C GLY A 13 -9.40 -6.66 3.22
N ASN A 14 -9.64 -6.99 4.49
CA ASN A 14 -9.74 -5.99 5.56
C ASN A 14 -8.44 -5.19 5.74
N THR A 15 -7.30 -5.88 5.74
CA THR A 15 -5.99 -5.22 5.86
C THR A 15 -5.68 -4.38 4.62
N ARG A 16 -6.10 -4.84 3.43
CA ARG A 16 -5.99 -4.07 2.17
C ARG A 16 -6.73 -2.74 2.29
N GLU A 17 -7.96 -2.75 2.78
CA GLU A 17 -8.75 -1.53 2.93
C GLU A 17 -8.15 -0.58 3.97
N LEU A 18 -7.69 -1.10 5.11
CA LEU A 18 -6.97 -0.29 6.10
C LEU A 18 -5.69 0.33 5.49
N GLY A 19 -4.91 -0.45 4.76
CA GLY A 19 -3.72 0.04 4.07
C GLY A 19 -4.05 1.16 3.09
N ARG A 20 -5.15 1.05 2.35
CA ARG A 20 -5.63 2.08 1.42
C ARG A 20 -5.91 3.39 2.14
N GLN A 21 -6.60 3.34 3.28
CA GLN A 21 -6.89 4.52 4.10
C GLN A 21 -5.61 5.18 4.66
N ILE A 22 -4.62 4.37 5.07
CA ILE A 22 -3.31 4.88 5.49
C ILE A 22 -2.61 5.58 4.33
N ALA A 23 -2.58 4.95 3.16
CA ALA A 23 -1.95 5.52 1.97
C ALA A 23 -2.60 6.84 1.53
N GLU A 24 -3.93 6.93 1.56
CA GLU A 24 -4.67 8.16 1.28
C GLU A 24 -4.34 9.29 2.26
N ARG A 25 -4.31 8.98 3.57
CA ARG A 25 -3.90 9.95 4.59
C ARG A 25 -2.48 10.46 4.40
N CYS A 26 -1.53 9.57 4.09
CA CYS A 26 -0.15 9.96 3.81
C CYS A 26 -0.02 10.81 2.54
N ARG A 27 -0.77 10.50 1.48
CA ARG A 27 -0.81 11.33 0.26
C ARG A 27 -1.41 12.70 0.54
N ALA A 28 -2.50 12.77 1.31
CA ALA A 28 -3.12 14.02 1.72
C ALA A 28 -2.18 14.90 2.59
N ALA A 29 -1.27 14.28 3.34
CA ALA A 29 -0.21 14.97 4.07
C ALA A 29 0.99 15.42 3.19
N GLY A 30 0.93 15.19 1.87
CA GLY A 30 1.97 15.59 0.92
C GLY A 30 3.18 14.65 0.89
N HIS A 31 2.99 13.37 1.21
CA HIS A 31 4.04 12.35 1.06
C HIS A 31 3.89 11.60 -0.27
N ALA A 32 5.02 11.19 -0.86
CA ALA A 32 5.04 10.24 -1.96
C ALA A 32 4.78 8.84 -1.39
N VAL A 33 3.76 8.13 -1.90
CA VAL A 33 3.34 6.83 -1.36
C VAL A 33 3.30 5.78 -2.47
N HIS A 34 4.16 4.78 -2.33
CA HIS A 34 4.23 3.58 -3.15
C HIS A 34 3.41 2.47 -2.49
N TRP A 35 2.71 1.68 -3.29
CA TRP A 35 1.81 0.61 -2.84
C TRP A 35 2.25 -0.73 -3.42
N HIS A 36 2.25 -1.77 -2.58
CA HIS A 36 2.49 -3.14 -3.00
C HIS A 36 1.60 -4.10 -2.20
N GLU A 37 1.03 -5.09 -2.87
CA GLU A 37 0.31 -6.18 -2.23
C GLU A 37 1.20 -7.43 -2.26
N ALA A 38 1.68 -7.85 -1.10
CA ALA A 38 2.61 -8.97 -0.97
C ALA A 38 1.96 -10.31 -1.36
N ASP A 39 0.64 -10.41 -1.27
CA ASP A 39 -0.15 -11.57 -1.68
C ASP A 39 -0.65 -11.51 -3.13
N ASP A 40 -0.40 -10.41 -3.86
CA ASP A 40 -0.74 -10.34 -5.28
C ASP A 40 0.32 -11.05 -6.14
N LEU A 41 0.14 -12.37 -6.28
CA LEU A 41 0.96 -13.28 -7.09
C LEU A 41 1.06 -12.89 -8.58
N ARG A 42 0.33 -11.87 -9.03
CA ARG A 42 0.41 -11.34 -10.41
C ARG A 42 1.59 -10.39 -10.63
N GLN A 43 2.29 -9.97 -9.58
CA GLN A 43 3.55 -9.23 -9.72
C GLN A 43 4.71 -10.23 -9.90
N ALA A 44 4.88 -10.74 -11.13
CA ALA A 44 6.13 -11.41 -11.51
C ALA A 44 7.30 -10.41 -11.42
N PRO A 45 8.52 -10.86 -11.07
CA PRO A 45 9.68 -9.97 -11.00
C PRO A 45 10.02 -9.40 -12.39
N PRO A 46 10.66 -8.21 -12.47
CA PRO A 46 11.03 -7.55 -13.72
C PRO A 46 12.04 -8.34 -14.56
#